data_AF-A0AAD6KZC7-F1
#
_entry.id   AF-A0AAD6KZC7-F1
#
_cell.length_a   1.000
_cell.length_b   1.000
_cell.length_c   1.000
_cell.angle_alpha   90.00
_cell.angle_beta   90.00
_cell.angle_gamma   90.00
#
_symmetry.space_group_name_H-M   'P 1'
#
loop_
_entity.id
_entity.type
_entity.pdbx_description
1 polymer ?
#
loop_
_entity_poly.entity_id
_entity_poly.type
_entity_poly.pdbx_seq_one_letter_code
_entity_poly.pdbx_strand_id
1 'polypeptide(L)'
;MYGNYVNFYCGKDKEYNDLATIFFNTQDDAIRNLFSAKTIHEFSAQSLLTFLVMFYTLAVVTFGTAVPAGQFVPGIMIGSTYGRLVGMFVVNFYKNLNVEEGTYALLGAASFLGGSMRMTVSLCVIMVEITNNLKLLPLIMLVLLISKAVGDAFNEGFYEQQARLKGIALLESRPKYQMRNMMAKEVCRNQKVVSFPRIVKVADAVSILQSNLHNGFPVIDHVRNGETLVIGLAVIC
;
A
#
# COMPACT_ATOMS: atom_id res chain seq x y z
N MET A 1 -13.87 -18.25 26.18
CA MET A 1 -14.07 -16.95 25.51
C MET A 1 -12.81 -16.13 25.73
N TYR A 2 -11.95 -16.00 24.71
CA TYR A 2 -10.69 -15.24 24.79
C TYR A 2 -10.81 -13.84 24.15
N GLY A 3 -12.03 -13.41 23.81
CA GLY A 3 -12.30 -12.08 23.28
C GLY A 3 -12.70 -11.09 24.36
N ASN A 4 -12.32 -9.83 24.18
CA ASN A 4 -12.78 -8.71 25.01
C ASN A 4 -14.12 -8.22 24.42
N TYR A 5 -15.24 -8.69 24.96
CA TYR A 5 -16.59 -8.38 24.49
C TYR A 5 -17.21 -7.26 25.32
N VAL A 6 -17.88 -6.33 24.65
CA VAL A 6 -18.46 -5.14 25.28
C VAL A 6 -19.95 -5.35 25.51
N ASN A 7 -20.39 -5.26 26.76
CA ASN A 7 -21.81 -5.13 27.09
C ASN A 7 -22.21 -3.66 26.91
N PHE A 8 -23.04 -3.39 25.90
CA PHE A 8 -23.55 -2.05 25.59
C PHE A 8 -25.06 -2.13 25.38
N TYR A 9 -25.83 -1.57 26.31
CA TYR A 9 -27.30 -1.63 26.37
C TYR A 9 -27.90 -3.05 26.41
N CYS A 10 -27.19 -4.06 26.93
CA CYS A 10 -27.79 -5.36 27.20
C CYS A 10 -28.37 -5.44 28.62
N GLY A 11 -29.54 -6.06 28.77
CA GLY A 11 -30.28 -6.11 30.04
C GLY A 11 -29.73 -7.12 31.06
N LYS A 12 -28.81 -8.00 30.67
CA LYS A 12 -28.17 -9.00 31.53
C LYS A 12 -26.65 -8.89 31.46
N ASP A 13 -25.98 -9.09 32.59
CA ASP A 13 -24.52 -8.99 32.74
C ASP A 13 -23.71 -9.98 31.87
N LYS A 14 -24.36 -10.97 31.24
CA LYS A 14 -23.72 -11.98 30.36
C LYS A 14 -24.08 -11.83 28.88
N GLU A 15 -24.85 -10.82 28.52
CA GLU A 15 -25.15 -10.50 27.12
C GLU A 15 -24.16 -9.43 26.63
N TYR A 16 -23.77 -9.51 25.37
CA TYR A 16 -22.88 -8.54 24.73
C TYR A 16 -23.48 -8.06 23.42
N ASN A 17 -23.07 -6.88 22.99
CA ASN A 17 -23.46 -6.32 21.71
C ASN A 17 -22.28 -6.49 20.74
N ASP A 18 -22.50 -7.25 19.67
CA ASP A 18 -21.49 -7.60 18.69
C ASP A 18 -20.97 -6.38 17.92
N LEU A 19 -21.85 -5.47 17.50
CA LEU A 19 -21.48 -4.21 16.84
C LEU A 19 -20.67 -3.31 17.77
N ALA A 20 -21.11 -3.17 19.03
CA ALA A 20 -20.41 -2.37 20.03
C ALA A 20 -19.02 -2.94 20.35
N THR A 21 -18.91 -4.27 20.36
CA THR A 21 -17.64 -4.97 20.60
C THR A 21 -16.62 -4.68 19.51
N ILE A 22 -17.03 -4.55 18.24
CA ILE A 22 -16.12 -4.23 17.14
C ILE A 22 -15.79 -2.73 17.12
N PHE A 23 -16.77 -1.86 17.42
CA PHE A 23 -16.62 -0.41 17.27
C PHE A 23 -15.95 0.29 18.46
N PHE A 24 -16.25 -0.12 19.69
CA PHE A 24 -15.78 0.54 20.91
C PHE A 24 -14.56 -0.11 21.56
N ASN A 25 -14.09 -1.23 21.02
CA ASN A 25 -12.87 -1.85 21.50
C ASN A 25 -11.64 -1.28 20.78
N THR A 26 -10.45 -1.57 21.31
CA THR A 26 -9.19 -1.23 20.63
C THR A 26 -9.11 -1.94 19.29
N GLN A 27 -8.44 -1.33 18.31
CA GLN A 27 -8.32 -1.91 16.97
C GLN A 27 -7.61 -3.27 17.02
N ASP A 28 -6.60 -3.44 17.86
CA ASP A 28 -5.89 -4.70 18.04
C ASP A 28 -6.80 -5.81 18.59
N ASP A 29 -7.61 -5.52 19.60
CA ASP A 29 -8.56 -6.49 20.15
C ASP A 29 -9.69 -6.78 19.16
N ALA A 30 -10.14 -5.79 18.40
CA ALA A 30 -11.15 -5.99 17.36
C ALA A 30 -10.62 -6.90 16.24
N ILE A 31 -9.38 -6.72 15.80
CA ILE A 31 -8.71 -7.61 14.82
C ILE A 31 -8.59 -9.02 15.38
N ARG A 32 -8.13 -9.17 16.62
CA ARG A 32 -8.03 -10.48 17.29
C ARG A 32 -9.38 -11.17 17.40
N ASN A 33 -10.43 -10.44 17.77
CA ASN A 33 -11.80 -10.95 17.83
C ASN A 33 -12.29 -11.40 16.45
N LEU A 34 -11.99 -10.62 15.39
CA LEU A 34 -12.33 -10.94 14.00
C LEU A 34 -11.59 -12.17 13.48
N PHE A 35 -10.33 -12.37 13.87
CA PHE A 35 -9.52 -13.54 13.50
C PHE A 35 -9.77 -14.77 14.38
N SER A 36 -10.43 -14.62 15.52
CA SER A 36 -10.68 -15.70 16.46
C SER A 36 -11.55 -16.80 15.83
N ALA A 37 -11.06 -18.04 15.90
CA ALA A 37 -11.73 -19.21 15.34
C ALA A 37 -12.88 -19.69 16.25
N LYS A 38 -13.85 -20.41 15.67
CA LYS A 38 -15.00 -21.07 16.36
C LYS A 38 -16.04 -20.13 16.98
N THR A 39 -16.21 -18.94 16.42
CA THR A 39 -17.14 -17.90 16.89
C THR A 39 -18.32 -17.73 15.92
N ILE A 40 -18.90 -18.86 15.47
CA ILE A 40 -19.92 -18.95 14.39
C ILE A 40 -21.24 -18.24 14.77
N HIS A 41 -21.56 -18.18 16.07
CA HIS A 41 -22.78 -17.53 16.56
C HIS A 41 -22.54 -16.22 17.30
N GLU A 42 -21.29 -15.74 17.33
CA GLU A 42 -20.96 -14.55 18.13
C GLU A 42 -21.12 -13.24 17.36
N PHE A 43 -21.08 -13.29 16.03
CA PHE A 43 -21.27 -12.13 15.17
C PHE A 43 -22.43 -12.36 14.21
N SER A 44 -23.35 -11.40 14.15
CA SER A 44 -24.41 -11.39 13.15
C SER A 44 -23.89 -10.86 11.80
N ALA A 45 -24.41 -11.40 10.70
CA ALA A 45 -24.09 -10.87 9.37
C ALA A 45 -24.53 -9.41 9.21
N GLN A 46 -25.63 -9.01 9.87
CA GLN A 46 -26.15 -7.64 9.78
C GLN A 46 -25.26 -6.62 10.50
N SER A 47 -24.72 -6.96 11.67
CA SER A 47 -23.82 -6.09 12.43
C SER A 47 -22.49 -5.92 11.70
N LEU A 48 -21.92 -7.01 11.18
CA LEU A 48 -20.70 -6.99 10.35
C LEU A 48 -20.87 -6.14 9.08
N LEU A 49 -22.00 -6.26 8.39
CA LEU A 49 -22.27 -5.44 7.21
C LEU A 49 -22.43 -3.96 7.56
N THR A 50 -23.13 -3.66 8.65
CA THR A 50 -23.28 -2.28 9.16
C THR A 50 -21.92 -1.69 9.53
N PHE A 51 -21.08 -2.46 10.23
CA PHE A 51 -19.72 -2.07 10.58
C PHE A 51 -18.87 -1.83 9.33
N LEU A 52 -18.91 -2.73 8.35
CA LEU A 52 -18.15 -2.61 7.11
C LEU A 52 -18.45 -1.29 6.39
N VAL A 53 -19.73 -0.96 6.19
CA VAL A 53 -20.15 0.25 5.46
C VAL A 53 -19.76 1.51 6.24
N MET A 54 -20.03 1.54 7.54
CA MET A 54 -19.69 2.69 8.39
C MET A 54 -18.18 2.89 8.47
N PHE A 55 -17.42 1.83 8.77
CA PHE A 55 -15.98 1.94 8.94
C PHE A 55 -15.25 2.23 7.62
N TYR A 56 -15.71 1.66 6.49
CA TYR A 56 -15.17 1.98 5.16
C TYR A 56 -15.38 3.46 4.81
N THR A 57 -16.57 4.00 5.02
CA THR A 57 -16.85 5.43 4.74
C THR A 57 -16.03 6.35 5.65
N LEU A 58 -15.92 6.03 6.94
CA LEU A 58 -15.05 6.75 7.88
C LEU A 58 -13.58 6.69 7.48
N ALA A 59 -13.10 5.54 7.00
CA ALA A 59 -11.71 5.38 6.55
C ALA A 59 -11.42 6.24 5.32
N VAL A 60 -12.35 6.33 4.37
CA VAL A 60 -12.23 7.20 3.18
C VAL A 60 -12.19 8.68 3.59
N VAL A 61 -13.10 9.11 4.47
CA VAL A 61 -13.15 10.50 4.95
C VAL A 61 -11.87 10.85 5.70
N THR A 62 -11.42 9.99 6.62
CA THR A 62 -10.23 10.24 7.45
C THR A 62 -8.97 10.30 6.60
N PHE A 63 -8.84 9.46 5.56
CA PHE A 63 -7.70 9.50 4.66
C PHE A 63 -7.60 10.81 3.85
N GLY A 64 -8.73 11.45 3.57
CA GLY A 64 -8.76 12.76 2.91
C GLY A 64 -8.36 13.93 3.80
N THR A 65 -8.18 13.72 5.11
CA THR A 65 -7.82 14.79 6.05
C THR A 65 -6.31 15.01 6.12
N ALA A 66 -5.90 16.23 6.50
CA ALA A 66 -4.50 16.60 6.66
C ALA A 66 -3.90 16.11 8.00
N VAL A 67 -4.21 14.87 8.41
CA VAL A 67 -3.74 14.27 9.65
C VAL A 67 -2.75 13.14 9.32
N PRO A 68 -1.61 13.04 10.03
CA PRO A 68 -0.69 11.91 9.86
C PRO A 68 -1.35 10.63 10.41
N ALA A 69 -1.91 9.81 9.52
CA ALA A 69 -2.55 8.55 9.85
C ALA A 69 -2.09 7.41 8.92
N GLY A 70 -2.05 6.19 9.44
CA GLY A 70 -1.73 4.98 8.67
C GLY A 70 -2.98 4.31 8.11
N GLN A 71 -2.90 3.81 6.87
CA GLN A 71 -4.00 3.09 6.21
C GLN A 71 -3.94 1.56 6.37
N PHE A 72 -2.86 1.05 6.99
CA PHE A 72 -2.64 -0.39 7.13
C PHE A 72 -3.65 -1.05 8.06
N VAL A 73 -3.76 -0.57 9.30
CA VAL A 73 -4.67 -1.14 10.31
C VAL A 73 -6.15 -1.01 9.90
N PRO A 74 -6.64 0.15 9.40
CA PRO A 74 -7.99 0.25 8.86
C PRO A 74 -8.25 -0.74 7.70
N GLY A 75 -7.25 -0.95 6.83
CA GLY A 75 -7.34 -1.93 5.75
C GLY A 75 -7.45 -3.38 6.23
N ILE A 76 -6.75 -3.75 7.32
CA ILE A 76 -6.92 -5.06 7.96
C ILE A 76 -8.35 -5.22 8.47
N MET A 77 -8.89 -4.20 9.17
CA MET A 77 -10.23 -4.24 9.75
C MET A 77 -11.34 -4.37 8.69
N ILE A 78 -11.27 -3.56 7.62
CA ILE A 78 -12.23 -3.64 6.51
C ILE A 78 -12.12 -5.01 5.85
N GLY A 79 -10.88 -5.44 5.58
CA GLY A 79 -10.56 -6.70 4.95
C GLY A 79 -11.04 -7.92 5.74
N SER A 80 -10.82 -7.92 7.05
CA SER A 80 -11.22 -9.01 7.95
C SER A 80 -12.72 -9.10 8.11
N THR A 81 -13.41 -7.96 8.21
CA THR A 81 -14.87 -7.91 8.31
C THR A 81 -15.53 -8.49 7.06
N TYR A 82 -15.11 -8.08 5.85
CA TYR A 82 -15.71 -8.65 4.64
C TYR A 82 -15.31 -10.12 4.44
N GLY A 83 -14.06 -10.48 4.75
CA GLY A 83 -13.61 -11.87 4.67
C GLY A 83 -14.45 -12.77 5.55
N ARG A 84 -14.79 -12.29 6.76
CA ARG A 84 -15.66 -12.98 7.70
C ARG A 84 -17.09 -13.12 7.19
N LEU A 85 -17.66 -12.07 6.60
CA LEU A 85 -18.98 -12.12 5.94
C LEU A 85 -19.02 -13.19 4.84
N VAL A 86 -17.96 -13.27 4.01
CA VAL A 86 -17.83 -14.32 3.00
C VAL A 86 -17.72 -15.69 3.64
N GLY A 87 -16.95 -15.84 4.72
CA GLY A 87 -16.85 -17.08 5.50
C GLY A 87 -18.21 -17.58 6.01
N MET A 88 -19.01 -16.69 6.61
CA MET A 88 -20.37 -17.02 7.08
C MET A 88 -21.28 -17.47 5.94
N PHE A 89 -21.21 -16.80 4.78
CA PHE A 89 -21.99 -17.19 3.61
C PHE A 89 -21.60 -18.58 3.10
N VAL A 90 -20.30 -18.87 3.04
CA VAL A 90 -19.77 -20.18 2.62
C VAL A 90 -20.18 -21.28 3.59
N VAL A 91 -20.10 -21.05 4.90
CA VAL A 91 -20.51 -22.03 5.93
C VAL A 91 -22.01 -22.32 5.86
N ASN A 92 -22.84 -21.28 5.66
CA ASN A 92 -24.29 -21.46 5.53
C ASN A 92 -24.67 -22.27 4.28
N PHE A 93 -23.94 -22.07 3.17
CA PHE A 93 -24.16 -22.80 1.93
C PHE A 93 -23.62 -24.24 1.98
N TYR A 94 -22.44 -24.44 2.57
CA TYR A 94 -21.77 -25.72 2.69
C TYR A 94 -21.70 -26.18 4.17
N LYS A 95 -22.85 -26.58 4.71
CA LYS A 95 -23.03 -27.02 6.11
C LYS A 95 -22.12 -28.17 6.58
N ASN A 96 -21.49 -28.91 5.66
CA ASN A 96 -20.69 -30.10 5.94
C ASN A 96 -19.17 -29.86 5.97
N LEU A 97 -18.69 -28.64 5.72
CA LEU A 97 -17.26 -28.33 5.78
C LEU A 97 -16.93 -27.73 7.16
N ASN A 98 -15.97 -28.33 7.87
CA ASN A 98 -15.37 -27.75 9.09
C ASN A 98 -14.47 -26.57 8.73
N VAL A 99 -15.06 -25.48 8.23
CA VAL A 99 -14.34 -24.27 7.86
C VAL A 99 -14.33 -23.28 9.02
N GLU A 100 -13.15 -22.78 9.36
CA GLU A 100 -12.99 -21.73 10.37
C GLU A 100 -13.15 -20.35 9.74
N GLU A 101 -14.18 -19.61 10.14
CA GLU A 101 -14.47 -18.23 9.68
C GLU A 101 -13.28 -17.26 9.90
N GLY A 102 -12.52 -17.46 10.98
CA GLY A 102 -11.33 -16.66 11.29
C GLY A 102 -10.25 -16.75 10.20
N THR A 103 -10.15 -17.90 9.53
CA THR A 103 -9.23 -18.06 8.39
C THR A 103 -9.72 -17.24 7.20
N TYR A 104 -11.03 -17.18 6.96
CA TYR A 104 -11.61 -16.34 5.89
C TYR A 104 -11.47 -14.85 6.20
N ALA A 105 -11.59 -14.44 7.47
CA ALA A 105 -11.27 -13.09 7.90
C ALA A 105 -9.81 -12.73 7.61
N LEU A 106 -8.87 -13.60 7.94
CA LEU A 106 -7.44 -13.40 7.64
C LEU A 106 -7.17 -13.28 6.14
N LEU A 107 -7.74 -14.18 5.33
CA LEU A 107 -7.60 -14.13 3.87
C LEU A 107 -8.23 -12.87 3.29
N GLY A 108 -9.39 -12.44 3.79
CA GLY A 108 -10.03 -11.19 3.40
C GLY A 108 -9.14 -9.98 3.68
N ALA A 109 -8.55 -9.91 4.87
CA ALA A 109 -7.57 -8.88 5.23
C ALA A 109 -6.37 -8.86 4.26
N ALA A 110 -5.84 -10.04 3.94
CA ALA A 110 -4.75 -10.17 2.97
C ALA A 110 -5.16 -9.67 1.57
N SER A 111 -6.31 -10.10 1.02
CA SER A 111 -6.74 -9.64 -0.30
C SER A 111 -7.02 -8.15 -0.37
N PHE A 112 -7.64 -7.54 0.65
CA PHE A 112 -7.90 -6.10 0.62
C PHE A 112 -6.60 -5.29 0.62
N LEU A 113 -5.64 -5.65 1.48
CA LEU A 113 -4.34 -4.99 1.54
C LEU A 113 -3.48 -5.27 0.30
N GLY A 114 -3.49 -6.49 -0.21
CA GLY A 114 -2.78 -6.86 -1.44
C GLY A 114 -3.32 -6.12 -2.67
N GLY A 115 -4.63 -5.93 -2.75
CA GLY A 115 -5.30 -5.23 -3.84
C GLY A 115 -5.12 -3.71 -3.78
N SER A 116 -5.17 -3.12 -2.58
CA SER A 116 -5.02 -1.66 -2.39
C SER A 116 -3.56 -1.20 -2.39
N MET A 117 -2.69 -1.86 -1.62
CA MET A 117 -1.30 -1.41 -1.41
C MET A 117 -0.30 -2.05 -2.39
N ARG A 118 -0.67 -3.14 -3.09
CA ARG A 118 0.20 -3.89 -4.02
C ARG A 118 1.49 -4.45 -3.43
N MET A 119 1.57 -4.51 -2.10
CA MET A 119 2.63 -5.16 -1.34
C MET A 119 2.31 -6.65 -1.20
N THR A 120 3.20 -7.53 -1.68
CA THR A 120 2.98 -8.99 -1.65
C THR A 120 3.84 -9.67 -0.59
N VAL A 121 5.16 -9.64 -0.74
CA VAL A 121 6.08 -10.41 0.11
C VAL A 121 6.04 -9.91 1.56
N SER A 122 6.23 -8.61 1.78
CA SER A 122 6.21 -8.02 3.13
C SER A 122 4.88 -8.23 3.84
N LEU A 123 3.76 -8.05 3.12
CA LEU A 123 2.42 -8.24 3.67
C LEU A 123 2.16 -9.70 4.05
N CYS A 124 2.62 -10.64 3.21
CA CYS A 124 2.52 -12.06 3.51
C CYS A 124 3.27 -12.41 4.81
N VAL A 125 4.50 -11.90 4.98
CA VAL A 125 5.29 -12.13 6.19
C VAL A 125 4.60 -11.56 7.42
N ILE A 126 4.08 -10.33 7.35
CA ILE A 126 3.35 -9.69 8.46
C ILE A 126 2.13 -10.52 8.86
N MET A 127 1.32 -10.97 7.90
CA MET A 127 0.12 -11.77 8.20
C MET A 127 0.45 -13.14 8.80
N VAL A 128 1.52 -13.76 8.33
CA VAL A 128 2.00 -15.03 8.88
C VAL A 128 2.50 -14.86 10.31
N GLU A 129 3.21 -13.77 10.60
CA GLU A 129 3.70 -13.46 11.95
C GLU A 129 2.53 -13.20 12.92
N ILE A 130 1.52 -12.42 12.51
CA ILE A 130 0.33 -12.15 13.32
C ILE A 130 -0.44 -13.44 13.64
N THR A 131 -0.52 -14.36 12.68
CA THR A 131 -1.25 -15.62 12.84
C THR A 131 -0.43 -16.69 13.56
N ASN A 132 0.89 -16.53 13.59
CA ASN A 132 1.86 -17.51 14.09
C ASN A 132 1.63 -18.93 13.52
N ASN A 133 1.22 -19.02 12.25
CA ASN A 133 0.91 -20.28 11.58
C ASN A 133 1.45 -20.32 10.15
N LEU A 134 2.62 -20.91 10.00
CA LEU A 134 3.32 -21.05 8.72
C LEU A 134 2.54 -21.88 7.68
N LYS A 135 1.60 -22.74 8.11
CA LYS A 135 0.82 -23.57 7.18
C LYS A 135 -0.16 -22.75 6.33
N LEU A 136 -0.54 -21.54 6.77
CA LEU A 136 -1.43 -20.64 6.04
C LEU A 136 -0.70 -19.78 5.00
N LEU A 137 0.64 -19.78 5.01
CA LEU A 137 1.47 -19.02 4.08
C LEU A 137 1.12 -19.22 2.59
N PRO A 138 1.02 -20.46 2.05
CA PRO A 138 0.70 -20.65 0.63
C PRO A 138 -0.67 -20.11 0.24
N LEU A 139 -1.65 -20.18 1.16
CA LEU A 139 -3.00 -19.69 0.94
C LEU A 139 -3.03 -18.16 0.89
N ILE A 140 -2.34 -17.51 1.83
CA ILE A 140 -2.20 -16.05 1.88
C ILE A 140 -1.49 -15.55 0.62
N MET A 141 -0.39 -16.20 0.21
CA MET A 141 0.33 -15.82 -1.01
C MET A 141 -0.54 -15.91 -2.26
N LEU A 142 -1.33 -16.99 -2.39
CA LEU A 142 -2.22 -17.16 -3.54
C LEU A 142 -3.27 -16.03 -3.61
N VAL A 143 -3.93 -15.75 -2.50
CA VAL A 143 -4.94 -14.68 -2.40
C VAL A 143 -4.33 -13.31 -2.69
N LEU A 144 -3.12 -13.04 -2.17
CA LEU A 144 -2.39 -11.80 -2.44
C LEU A 144 -2.04 -11.64 -3.91
N LEU A 145 -1.56 -12.69 -4.57
CA LEU A 145 -1.19 -12.64 -5.99
C LEU A 145 -2.42 -12.42 -6.88
N ILE A 146 -3.52 -13.11 -6.60
CA ILE A 146 -4.77 -12.92 -7.34
C ILE A 146 -5.28 -11.50 -7.14
N SER A 147 -5.34 -11.02 -5.89
CA SER A 147 -5.81 -9.67 -5.60
C SER A 147 -4.92 -8.59 -6.23
N LYS A 148 -3.59 -8.78 -6.19
CA LYS A 148 -2.65 -7.88 -6.88
C LYS A 148 -2.87 -7.88 -8.39
N ALA A 149 -3.00 -9.06 -9.01
CA ALA A 149 -3.18 -9.17 -10.46
C ALA A 149 -4.49 -8.52 -10.92
N VAL A 150 -5.58 -8.74 -10.19
CA VAL A 150 -6.86 -8.08 -10.46
C VAL A 150 -6.73 -6.58 -10.25
N GLY A 151 -6.08 -6.16 -9.16
CA GLY A 151 -5.81 -4.76 -8.92
C GLY A 151 -5.01 -4.10 -10.05
N ASP A 152 -3.91 -4.71 -10.49
CA ASP A 152 -3.00 -4.21 -11.53
C ASP A 152 -3.73 -4.02 -12.86
N ALA A 153 -4.82 -4.76 -13.09
CA ALA A 153 -5.67 -4.59 -14.28
C ALA A 153 -6.56 -3.34 -14.24
N PHE A 154 -6.96 -2.86 -13.05
CA PHE A 154 -7.88 -1.73 -12.91
C PHE A 154 -7.21 -0.42 -12.52
N ASN A 155 -6.31 -0.45 -11.53
CA ASN A 155 -5.74 0.75 -10.93
C ASN A 155 -4.29 0.50 -10.49
N GLU A 156 -3.50 1.55 -10.31
CA GLU A 156 -2.20 1.44 -9.66
C GLU A 156 -2.32 1.32 -8.14
N GLY A 157 -1.22 1.02 -7.46
CA GLY A 157 -1.18 0.94 -6.01
C GLY A 157 -1.52 2.29 -5.37
N PHE A 158 -2.20 2.22 -4.23
CA PHE A 158 -2.65 3.40 -3.49
C PHE A 158 -1.52 4.40 -3.18
N TYR A 159 -0.36 3.91 -2.75
CA TYR A 159 0.78 4.76 -2.42
C TYR A 159 1.42 5.42 -3.65
N GLU A 160 1.40 4.73 -4.80
CA GLU A 160 1.92 5.30 -6.05
C GLU A 160 1.04 6.44 -6.53
N GLN A 161 -0.29 6.27 -6.46
CA GLN A 161 -1.25 7.32 -6.76
C GLN A 161 -1.09 8.53 -5.85
N GLN A 162 -0.89 8.31 -4.54
CA GLN A 162 -0.64 9.41 -3.61
C GLN A 162 0.67 10.15 -3.93
N ALA A 163 1.74 9.43 -4.30
CA ALA A 163 3.01 10.05 -4.70
C ALA A 163 2.84 10.90 -5.97
N ARG A 164 2.08 10.41 -6.96
CA ARG A 164 1.75 11.14 -8.19
C ARG A 164 0.93 12.39 -7.92
N LEU A 165 -0.06 12.33 -7.04
CA LEU A 165 -0.87 13.49 -6.65
C LEU A 165 -0.04 14.57 -5.92
N LYS A 166 1.02 14.17 -5.19
CA LYS A 166 1.98 15.10 -4.57
C LYS A 166 3.01 15.66 -5.55
N GLY A 167 3.00 15.24 -6.81
CA GLY A 167 3.98 15.67 -7.81
C GLY A 167 5.39 15.14 -7.57
N ILE A 168 5.54 14.04 -6.82
CA ILE A 168 6.84 13.42 -6.57
C ILE A 168 7.23 12.61 -7.79
N ALA A 169 8.39 12.89 -8.37
CA ALA A 169 8.95 12.14 -9.50
C ALA A 169 9.46 10.77 -9.02
N LEU A 170 8.58 9.78 -8.94
CA LEU A 170 8.93 8.40 -8.59
C LEU A 170 9.41 7.65 -9.83
N LEU A 171 10.60 7.05 -9.75
CA LEU A 171 11.12 6.19 -10.81
C LEU A 171 10.59 4.77 -10.61
N GLU A 172 9.78 4.28 -11.55
CA GLU A 172 9.29 2.90 -11.53
C GLU A 172 10.46 1.90 -11.69
N SER A 173 10.35 0.73 -11.06
CA SER A 173 11.41 -0.31 -11.10
C SER A 173 11.60 -0.94 -12.48
N ARG A 174 10.60 -0.82 -13.37
CA ARG A 174 10.67 -1.28 -14.75
C ARG A 174 10.21 -0.15 -15.67
N PRO A 175 10.93 0.12 -16.76
CA PRO A 175 10.47 1.10 -17.74
C PRO A 175 9.18 0.59 -18.40
N LYS A 176 8.27 1.53 -18.72
CA LYS A 176 7.06 1.24 -19.49
C LYS A 176 7.44 0.59 -20.82
N TYR A 177 6.60 -0.31 -21.32
CA TYR A 177 6.87 -1.04 -22.57
C TYR A 177 7.21 -0.10 -23.74
N GLN A 178 6.53 1.04 -23.83
CA GLN A 178 6.76 2.08 -24.84
C GLN A 178 8.17 2.69 -24.78
N MET A 179 8.77 2.76 -23.59
CA MET A 179 10.12 3.31 -23.38
C MET A 179 11.24 2.35 -23.78
N ARG A 180 10.95 1.06 -24.03
CA ARG A 180 11.97 0.09 -24.45
C ARG A 180 12.56 0.38 -25.84
N ASN A 181 11.79 1.01 -26.70
CA ASN A 181 12.20 1.33 -28.07
C ASN A 181 12.63 2.80 -28.25
N MET A 182 12.60 3.61 -27.17
CA MET A 182 13.06 5.00 -27.25
C MET A 182 14.58 5.06 -27.16
N MET A 183 15.19 5.86 -28.04
CA MET A 183 16.62 6.14 -27.96
C MET A 183 16.88 7.25 -26.94
N ALA A 184 18.01 7.18 -26.22
CA ALA A 184 18.40 8.24 -25.28
C ALA A 184 18.43 9.64 -25.92
N LYS A 185 18.75 9.72 -27.22
CA LYS A 185 18.71 10.98 -28.00
C LYS A 185 17.32 11.61 -28.05
N GLU A 186 16.26 10.80 -28.09
CA GLU A 186 14.87 11.28 -28.13
C GLU A 186 14.42 11.80 -26.77
N VAL A 187 14.89 11.17 -25.68
CA VAL A 187 14.60 11.57 -24.30
C VAL A 187 15.36 12.85 -23.91
N CYS A 188 16.65 12.94 -24.24
CA CYS A 188 17.49 14.11 -23.99
C CYS A 188 17.22 15.31 -24.94
N ARG A 189 16.21 15.18 -25.81
CA ARG A 189 15.65 16.15 -26.77
C ARG A 189 16.38 17.50 -26.88
N ASN A 190 17.39 17.63 -27.75
CA ASN A 190 18.07 18.87 -28.19
C ASN A 190 18.18 20.02 -27.15
N GLN A 191 18.23 19.73 -25.86
CA GLN A 191 18.39 20.73 -24.84
C GLN A 191 19.85 21.17 -24.89
N LYS A 192 20.05 22.48 -25.04
CA LYS A 192 21.39 23.04 -25.02
C LYS A 192 21.96 22.84 -23.63
N VAL A 193 22.83 21.84 -23.49
CA VAL A 193 23.46 21.51 -22.22
C VAL A 193 24.46 22.63 -21.87
N VAL A 194 24.25 23.26 -20.72
CA VAL A 194 25.20 24.21 -20.16
C VAL A 194 26.38 23.40 -19.61
N SER A 195 27.58 23.66 -20.13
CA SER A 195 28.80 22.91 -19.79
C SER A 195 29.89 23.86 -19.31
N PHE A 196 30.80 23.34 -18.49
CA PHE A 196 31.99 24.06 -18.07
C PHE A 196 33.21 23.62 -18.88
N PRO A 197 34.07 24.55 -19.34
CA PRO A 197 35.37 24.17 -19.86
C PRO A 197 36.25 23.66 -18.71
N ARG A 198 37.26 22.84 -19.03
CA ARG A 198 38.26 22.33 -18.06
C ARG A 198 38.85 23.43 -17.16
N ILE A 199 39.06 24.62 -17.72
CA ILE A 199 39.57 25.79 -17.01
C ILE A 199 38.58 26.92 -17.22
N VAL A 200 37.88 27.32 -16.16
CA VAL A 200 36.88 28.41 -16.16
C VAL A 200 37.29 29.49 -15.18
N LYS A 201 37.01 30.76 -15.49
CA LYS A 201 37.16 31.85 -14.51
C LYS A 201 36.06 31.76 -13.48
N VAL A 202 36.39 32.07 -12.22
CA VAL A 202 35.43 31.99 -11.11
C VAL A 202 34.24 32.94 -11.33
N ALA A 203 34.46 34.13 -11.89
CA ALA A 203 33.39 35.08 -12.21
C ALA A 203 32.37 34.51 -13.21
N ASP A 204 32.86 33.88 -14.27
CA ASP A 204 32.01 33.28 -15.30
C ASP A 204 31.25 32.08 -14.74
N ALA A 205 31.92 31.24 -13.93
CA ALA A 205 31.28 30.11 -13.24
C ALA A 205 30.13 30.57 -12.33
N VAL A 206 30.35 31.59 -11.50
CA VAL A 206 29.30 32.15 -10.62
C VAL A 206 28.14 32.71 -11.42
N SER A 207 28.41 33.42 -12.54
CA SER A 207 27.35 33.94 -13.40
C SER A 207 26.48 32.83 -14.02
N ILE A 208 27.10 31.71 -14.43
CA ILE A 208 26.41 30.55 -14.98
C ILE A 208 25.55 29.88 -13.91
N LEU A 209 26.04 29.80 -12.67
CA LEU A 209 25.30 29.23 -11.54
C LEU A 209 24.13 30.09 -11.09
N GLN A 210 24.27 31.41 -11.14
CA GLN A 210 23.15 32.31 -10.81
C GLN A 210 22.06 32.31 -11.89
N SER A 211 22.42 32.02 -13.14
CA SER A 211 21.47 32.00 -14.26
C SER A 211 20.73 30.66 -14.44
N ASN A 212 21.21 29.56 -13.84
CA ASN A 212 20.64 28.22 -14.02
C ASN A 212 20.24 27.57 -12.69
N LEU A 213 19.15 26.79 -12.70
CA LEU A 213 18.65 26.01 -11.56
C LEU A 213 19.19 24.56 -11.55
N HIS A 214 20.24 24.28 -12.32
CA HIS A 214 20.82 22.94 -12.43
C HIS A 214 21.88 22.71 -11.36
N ASN A 215 21.86 21.53 -10.73
CA ASN A 215 22.85 21.15 -9.70
C ASN A 215 24.04 20.37 -10.26
N GLY A 216 24.04 20.06 -11.56
CA GLY A 216 25.06 19.26 -12.21
C GLY A 216 25.40 19.81 -13.60
N PHE A 217 26.69 20.02 -13.86
CA PHE A 217 27.19 20.57 -15.11
C PHE A 217 28.31 19.67 -15.66
N PRO A 218 28.21 19.18 -16.91
CA PRO A 218 29.29 18.42 -17.52
C PRO A 218 30.50 19.31 -17.80
N VAL A 219 31.69 18.78 -17.56
CA VAL A 219 32.97 19.44 -17.84
C VAL A 219 33.52 18.91 -19.17
N ILE A 220 33.78 19.81 -20.11
CA ILE A 220 34.27 19.49 -21.46
C ILE A 220 35.71 19.98 -21.68
N ASP A 221 36.50 19.19 -22.43
CA ASP A 221 37.78 19.60 -23.01
C ASP A 221 37.63 19.69 -24.53
N HIS A 222 38.39 20.60 -25.14
CA HIS A 222 38.51 20.68 -26.60
C HIS A 222 39.81 20.01 -27.03
N VAL A 223 39.70 18.82 -27.64
CA VAL A 223 40.86 18.13 -28.21
C VAL A 223 41.30 18.88 -29.47
N ARG A 224 42.62 18.89 -29.77
CA ARG A 224 43.21 19.61 -30.92
C ARG A 224 42.58 19.29 -32.30
N ASN A 225 41.83 18.20 -32.42
CA ASN A 225 41.09 17.81 -33.63
C ASN A 225 39.66 18.40 -33.73
N GLY A 226 39.23 19.26 -32.80
CA GLY A 226 37.90 19.87 -32.82
C GLY A 226 36.79 19.02 -32.18
N GLU A 227 37.12 17.84 -31.66
CA GLU A 227 36.17 17.01 -30.91
C GLU A 227 36.04 17.48 -29.46
N THR A 228 34.80 17.63 -28.99
CA THR A 228 34.47 17.93 -27.59
C THR A 228 34.46 16.64 -26.78
N LEU A 229 35.33 16.54 -25.78
CA LEU A 229 35.42 15.36 -24.92
C LEU A 229 34.89 15.70 -23.52
N VAL A 230 33.99 14.88 -23.00
CA VAL A 230 33.48 15.03 -21.62
C VAL A 230 34.47 14.41 -20.65
N ILE A 231 35.03 15.22 -19.76
CA ILE A 231 36.07 14.81 -18.80
C ILE A 231 35.45 14.40 -17.46
N GLY A 232 34.30 14.97 -17.11
CA GLY A 232 33.63 14.71 -15.84
C GLY A 232 32.34 15.49 -15.67
N LEU A 233 31.78 15.41 -14.46
CA LEU A 233 30.58 16.13 -14.04
C LEU A 233 30.91 16.91 -12.76
N ALA A 234 30.71 18.22 -12.80
CA ALA A 234 30.77 19.06 -11.62
C ALA A 234 29.37 19.11 -10.99
N VAL A 235 29.25 18.64 -9.76
CA VAL A 235 28.01 18.70 -8.97
C VAL A 235 28.16 19.77 -7.92
N ILE A 236 27.17 20.67 -7.85
CA ILE A 236 27.17 21.80 -6.94
C ILE A 236 25.96 21.60 -6.03
N CYS A 237 26.25 21.47 -4.75
CA CYS A 237 25.29 21.21 -3.68
C CYS A 237 24.92 22.53 -3.00
#